data_AF-A0A350D778-F1
#
_entry.id   AF-A0A350D778-F1
#
_cell.length_a   1.000
_cell.length_b   1.000
_cell.length_c   1.000
_cell.angle_alpha   90.00
_cell.angle_beta   90.00
_cell.angle_gamma   90.00
#
_symmetry.space_group_name_H-M   'P 1'
#
loop_
_entity.id
_entity.type
_entity.pdbx_description
1 polymer ?
#
loop_
_entity_poly.entity_id
_entity_poly.type
_entity_poly.pdbx_seq_one_letter_code
_entity_poly.pdbx_strand_id
1 'polypeptide(L)'
;MGDPIQYERGRCLQKLAGIEPRDNESGDFKGKRSIANRGRDRLRKITCQVALSLILHNREFQLRYLYLRNRPVNPLKFHQALVACGDKYLRIFHCLCTQRKKYTPKLALSDIELPLVMRRFSPFDLIPQWVRKEVVLGLSSL
;
A
#
# COMPACT_ATOMS: atom_id res chain seq x y z
N MET A 1 13.15 -2.57 -13.24
CA MET A 1 11.71 -2.73 -13.57
C MET A 1 11.63 -2.96 -15.08
N GLY A 2 10.76 -3.85 -15.57
CA GLY A 2 10.43 -3.90 -17.01
C GLY A 2 9.43 -2.79 -17.36
N ASP A 3 9.04 -2.67 -18.62
CA ASP A 3 8.03 -1.70 -19.07
C ASP A 3 6.65 -2.00 -18.45
N PRO A 4 6.05 -1.09 -17.67
CA PRO A 4 4.73 -1.29 -17.05
C PRO A 4 3.61 -1.54 -18.06
N ILE A 5 3.75 -1.05 -19.30
CA ILE A 5 2.74 -1.18 -20.36
C ILE A 5 2.66 -2.62 -20.87
N GLN A 6 3.74 -3.38 -20.77
CA GLN A 6 3.79 -4.79 -21.22
C GLN A 6 2.99 -5.74 -20.33
N TYR A 7 2.54 -5.30 -19.15
CA TYR A 7 1.72 -6.12 -18.27
C TYR A 7 0.24 -5.87 -18.55
N GLU A 8 -0.53 -6.93 -18.80
CA GLU A 8 -1.98 -6.82 -19.06
C GLU A 8 -2.76 -6.26 -17.87
N ARG A 9 -2.34 -6.59 -16.64
CA ARG A 9 -3.07 -6.26 -15.41
C ARG A 9 -2.11 -5.75 -14.34
N GLY A 10 -2.54 -4.75 -13.57
CA GLY A 10 -1.76 -4.23 -12.43
C GLY A 10 -1.43 -5.30 -11.38
N ARG A 11 -2.22 -6.38 -11.27
CA ARG A 11 -1.90 -7.54 -10.42
C ARG A 11 -0.58 -8.22 -10.80
N CYS A 12 -0.17 -8.18 -12.07
CA CYS A 12 1.10 -8.75 -12.50
C CYS A 12 2.29 -8.02 -11.86
N LEU A 13 2.23 -6.69 -11.70
CA LEU A 13 3.25 -5.92 -10.99
C LEU A 13 3.33 -6.31 -9.50
N GLN A 14 2.20 -6.66 -8.88
CA GLN A 14 2.14 -7.08 -7.47
C GLN A 14 2.75 -8.44 -7.26
N LYS A 15 2.43 -9.39 -8.13
CA LYS A 15 3.07 -10.71 -8.19
C LYS A 15 4.57 -10.58 -8.41
N LEU A 16 4.98 -9.72 -9.33
CA LEU A 16 6.38 -9.43 -9.61
C LEU A 16 7.10 -8.82 -8.40
N ALA A 17 6.44 -7.94 -7.66
CA ALA A 17 6.96 -7.37 -6.40
C ALA A 17 6.88 -8.38 -5.23
N GLY A 18 6.16 -9.50 -5.39
CA GLY A 18 6.00 -10.51 -4.35
C GLY A 18 5.23 -10.02 -3.13
N ILE A 19 4.35 -9.04 -3.30
CA ILE A 19 3.54 -8.42 -2.23
C ILE A 19 2.12 -9.00 -2.12
N GLU A 20 1.74 -9.88 -3.05
CA GLU A 20 0.42 -10.52 -3.04
C GLU A 20 0.24 -11.39 -1.78
N PRO A 21 -0.89 -11.26 -1.06
CA PRO A 21 -1.25 -12.18 0.01
C PRO A 21 -1.38 -13.60 -0.52
N ARG A 22 -0.76 -14.55 0.16
CA ARG A 22 -0.79 -15.97 -0.14
C ARG A 22 -1.52 -16.71 0.98
N ASP A 23 -2.41 -17.60 0.58
CA ASP A 23 -3.01 -18.58 1.48
C ASP A 23 -1.93 -19.55 1.96
N ASN A 24 -1.76 -19.64 3.28
CA ASN A 24 -0.85 -20.60 3.91
C ASN A 24 -1.65 -21.86 4.26
N GLU A 25 -2.11 -22.54 3.22
CA GLU A 25 -2.90 -23.75 3.36
C GLU A 25 -2.12 -24.95 2.80
N SER A 26 -2.10 -26.03 3.57
CA SER A 26 -1.78 -27.39 3.10
C SER A 26 -2.98 -28.29 3.38
N GLY A 27 -3.02 -29.50 2.80
CA GLY A 27 -4.20 -30.40 2.79
C GLY A 27 -5.17 -30.23 3.95
N ASP A 28 -4.69 -30.41 5.19
CA ASP A 28 -5.51 -30.31 6.40
C ASP A 28 -5.24 -29.04 7.25
N PHE A 29 -4.23 -28.24 6.92
CA PHE A 29 -3.83 -27.07 7.73
C PHE A 29 -4.22 -25.76 7.05
N LYS A 30 -5.03 -24.94 7.73
CA LYS A 30 -5.31 -23.56 7.34
C LYS A 30 -4.60 -22.58 8.26
N GLY A 31 -3.48 -22.05 7.77
CA GLY A 31 -2.67 -21.05 8.45
C GLY A 31 -3.08 -19.62 8.15
N LYS A 32 -2.44 -18.66 8.83
CA LYS A 32 -2.60 -17.23 8.56
C LYS A 32 -2.04 -16.88 7.18
N ARG A 33 -2.76 -16.06 6.41
CA ARG A 33 -2.26 -15.50 5.14
C ARG A 33 -0.97 -14.74 5.37
N SER A 34 0.03 -15.04 4.55
CA SER A 34 1.35 -14.40 4.58
C SER A 34 1.64 -13.73 3.24
N ILE A 35 2.63 -12.85 3.19
CA ILE A 35 3.09 -12.27 1.93
C ILE A 35 3.91 -13.33 1.20
N ALA A 36 3.65 -13.53 -0.10
CA ALA A 36 4.25 -14.63 -0.86
C ALA A 36 5.78 -14.63 -0.87
N ASN A 37 6.43 -13.45 -0.75
CA ASN A 37 7.88 -13.24 -0.77
C ASN A 37 8.65 -13.74 -2.01
N ARG A 38 8.00 -14.46 -2.94
CA ARG A 38 8.55 -15.10 -4.15
C ARG A 38 8.73 -14.16 -5.37
N GLY A 39 8.69 -12.85 -5.14
CA GLY A 39 8.91 -11.84 -6.19
C GLY A 39 10.32 -11.25 -6.17
N ARG A 40 10.52 -10.17 -6.92
CA ARG A 40 11.78 -9.40 -6.97
C ARG A 40 11.96 -8.59 -5.68
N ASP A 41 12.90 -9.00 -4.83
CA ASP A 41 13.17 -8.34 -3.54
C ASP A 41 13.46 -6.84 -3.67
N ARG A 42 14.31 -6.44 -4.62
CA ARG A 42 14.61 -5.02 -4.87
C ARG A 42 13.36 -4.21 -5.21
N LEU A 43 12.46 -4.79 -6.01
CA LEU A 43 11.21 -4.12 -6.36
C LEU A 43 10.30 -3.98 -5.14
N ARG A 44 10.22 -5.02 -4.30
CA ARG A 44 9.48 -4.96 -3.04
C ARG A 44 9.99 -3.82 -2.14
N LYS A 45 11.31 -3.74 -1.94
CA LYS A 45 11.95 -2.69 -1.14
C LYS A 45 11.66 -1.28 -1.66
N ILE A 46 11.84 -1.06 -2.97
CA ILE A 46 11.53 0.23 -3.61
C ILE A 46 10.04 0.56 -3.45
N THR A 47 9.15 -0.43 -3.63
CA THR A 47 7.71 -0.22 -3.47
C THR A 47 7.36 0.19 -2.03
N CYS A 48 7.98 -0.43 -1.04
CA CYS A 48 7.82 -0.04 0.37
C CYS A 48 8.37 1.36 0.64
N GLN A 49 9.54 1.72 0.10
CA GLN A 49 10.11 3.07 0.23
C GLN A 49 9.21 4.13 -0.39
N VAL A 50 8.71 3.90 -1.60
CA VAL A 50 7.75 4.79 -2.28
C VAL A 50 6.48 4.92 -1.45
N ALA A 51 5.95 3.82 -0.91
CA ALA A 51 4.78 3.86 -0.04
C ALA A 51 5.02 4.71 1.22
N LEU A 52 6.22 4.65 1.83
CA LEU A 52 6.57 5.52 2.97
C LEU A 52 6.57 6.99 2.56
N SER A 53 7.24 7.34 1.46
CA SER A 53 7.25 8.72 0.94
C SER A 53 5.84 9.21 0.64
N LEU A 54 4.97 8.37 0.07
CA LEU A 54 3.58 8.72 -0.18
C LEU A 54 2.80 8.94 1.12
N ILE A 55 2.99 8.12 2.14
CA ILE A 55 2.32 8.30 3.43
C ILE A 55 2.74 9.63 4.09
N LEU A 56 3.99 10.07 3.89
CA LEU A 56 4.49 11.32 4.46
C LEU A 56 4.07 12.58 3.69
N HIS A 57 3.96 12.49 2.36
CA HIS A 57 3.79 13.67 1.51
C HIS A 57 2.45 13.74 0.80
N ASN A 58 1.71 12.63 0.71
CA ASN A 58 0.45 12.55 0.00
C ASN A 58 -0.72 12.25 0.96
N ARG A 59 -1.69 13.17 1.00
CA ARG A 59 -2.84 13.10 1.90
C ARG A 59 -3.69 11.85 1.68
N GLU A 60 -3.91 11.45 0.43
CA GLU A 60 -4.76 10.32 0.12
C GLU A 60 -4.15 8.99 0.61
N PHE A 61 -2.84 8.84 0.46
CA PHE A 61 -2.10 7.69 0.98
C PHE A 61 -1.97 7.72 2.51
N GLN A 62 -1.86 8.90 3.11
CA GLN A 62 -1.90 9.06 4.57
C GLN A 62 -3.25 8.63 5.14
N LEU A 63 -4.36 9.11 4.56
CA LEU A 63 -5.72 8.72 4.99
C LEU A 63 -5.95 7.22 4.82
N ARG A 64 -5.52 6.66 3.70
CA ARG A 64 -5.53 5.21 3.48
C ARG A 64 -4.76 4.48 4.57
N TYR A 65 -3.55 4.91 4.89
CA TYR A 65 -2.73 4.30 5.92
C TYR A 65 -3.42 4.34 7.30
N LEU A 66 -3.92 5.50 7.70
CA LEU A 66 -4.64 5.68 8.97
C LEU A 66 -5.90 4.81 9.03
N TYR A 67 -6.66 4.73 7.94
CA TYR A 67 -7.81 3.84 7.83
C TYR A 67 -7.40 2.38 8.03
N LEU A 68 -6.35 1.92 7.35
CA LEU A 68 -5.87 0.53 7.45
C LEU A 68 -5.37 0.18 8.86
N ARG A 69 -4.77 1.15 9.57
CA ARG A 69 -4.30 1.00 10.95
C ARG A 69 -5.44 0.97 11.97
N ASN A 70 -6.50 1.75 11.75
CA ASN A 70 -7.58 1.97 12.72
C ASN A 70 -8.91 1.33 12.32
N ARG A 71 -8.93 0.45 11.31
CA ARG A 71 -10.16 -0.23 10.90
C ARG A 71 -10.71 -1.09 12.04
N PRO A 72 -12.06 -1.16 12.19
CA PRO A 72 -12.67 -1.87 13.31
C PRO A 72 -12.42 -3.38 13.27
N VAL A 73 -12.32 -3.95 12.05
CA VAL A 73 -12.09 -5.38 11.85
C VAL A 73 -10.66 -5.61 11.35
N ASN A 74 -9.88 -6.38 12.12
CA ASN A 74 -8.52 -6.81 11.79
C ASN A 74 -7.53 -5.65 11.52
N PRO A 75 -7.31 -4.68 12.44
CA PRO A 75 -6.39 -3.56 12.22
C PRO A 75 -5.01 -4.04 11.76
N LEU A 76 -4.49 -3.45 10.69
CA LEU A 76 -3.22 -3.88 10.11
C LEU A 76 -2.03 -3.37 10.94
N LYS A 77 -0.97 -4.17 11.03
CA LYS A 77 0.32 -3.73 11.56
C LYS A 77 1.04 -2.81 10.58
N PHE A 78 2.08 -2.10 11.04
CA PHE A 78 2.88 -1.17 10.24
C PHE A 78 3.28 -1.74 8.87
N HIS A 79 4.04 -2.83 8.87
CA HIS A 79 4.51 -3.47 7.64
C HIS A 79 3.38 -3.93 6.73
N GLN A 80 2.27 -4.41 7.30
CA GLN A 80 1.11 -4.85 6.51
C GLN A 80 0.39 -3.68 5.84
N ALA A 81 0.18 -2.60 6.58
CA ALA A 81 -0.41 -1.38 6.05
C ALA A 81 0.49 -0.74 4.99
N LEU A 82 1.81 -0.75 5.19
CA LEU A 82 2.77 -0.25 4.23
C LEU A 82 2.73 -1.05 2.92
N VAL A 83 2.74 -2.37 3.01
CA VAL A 83 2.65 -3.27 1.85
C VAL A 83 1.32 -3.06 1.11
N ALA A 84 0.20 -2.88 1.82
CA ALA A 84 -1.09 -2.59 1.21
C ALA A 84 -1.14 -1.21 0.51
N CYS A 85 -0.48 -0.20 1.06
CA CYS A 85 -0.31 1.10 0.38
C CYS A 85 0.56 0.94 -0.88
N GLY A 86 1.66 0.19 -0.81
CA GLY A 86 2.49 -0.14 -1.96
C GLY A 86 1.74 -0.90 -3.05
N ASP A 87 0.89 -1.87 -2.67
CA ASP A 87 0.00 -2.60 -3.58
C ASP A 87 -0.90 -1.66 -4.37
N LYS A 88 -1.53 -0.70 -3.66
CA LYS A 88 -2.40 0.29 -4.27
C LYS A 88 -1.61 1.21 -5.21
N TYR A 89 -0.43 1.65 -4.80
CA TYR A 89 0.46 2.45 -5.65
C TYR A 89 0.77 1.73 -6.97
N LEU A 90 1.15 0.45 -6.93
CA LEU A 90 1.44 -0.31 -8.15
C LEU A 90 0.24 -0.42 -9.10
N ARG A 91 -0.99 -0.58 -8.55
CA ARG A 91 -2.22 -0.58 -9.38
C ARG A 91 -2.45 0.76 -10.06
N ILE A 92 -2.30 1.85 -9.31
CA ILE A 92 -2.49 3.20 -9.83
C ILE A 92 -1.43 3.49 -10.89
N PHE A 93 -0.16 3.20 -10.59
CA PHE A 93 0.95 3.38 -11.52
C PHE A 93 0.72 2.66 -12.85
N HIS A 94 0.33 1.38 -12.80
CA HIS A 94 -0.03 0.61 -14.00
C HIS A 94 -1.16 1.27 -14.80
N CYS A 95 -2.22 1.70 -14.12
CA CYS A 95 -3.36 2.38 -14.73
C CYS A 95 -2.96 3.70 -15.40
N LEU A 96 -2.10 4.50 -14.76
CA LEU A 96 -1.62 5.77 -15.31
C LEU A 96 -0.76 5.54 -16.57
N CYS A 97 0.14 4.55 -16.54
CA CYS A 97 0.99 4.21 -17.68
C CYS A 97 0.18 3.68 -18.87
N THR A 98 -0.78 2.79 -18.62
CA THR A 98 -1.57 2.15 -19.69
C THR A 98 -2.64 3.08 -20.27
N GLN A 99 -3.34 3.84 -19.43
CA GLN A 99 -4.44 4.71 -19.86
C GLN A 99 -3.98 6.13 -20.23
N ARG A 100 -2.70 6.48 -20.00
CA ARG A 100 -2.14 7.83 -20.18
C ARG A 100 -2.97 8.93 -19.52
N LYS A 101 -3.54 8.64 -18.35
CA LYS A 101 -4.36 9.59 -17.57
C LYS A 101 -3.51 10.27 -16.50
N LYS A 102 -3.93 11.46 -16.09
CA LYS A 102 -3.34 12.17 -14.95
C LYS A 102 -3.81 11.54 -13.64
N TYR A 103 -2.96 11.58 -12.62
CA TYR A 103 -3.32 11.14 -11.28
C TYR A 103 -4.51 11.94 -10.75
N THR A 104 -5.51 11.24 -10.26
CA THR A 104 -6.66 11.82 -9.57
C THR A 104 -6.67 11.28 -8.13
N PRO A 105 -6.81 12.12 -7.10
CA PRO A 105 -6.91 11.71 -5.69
C PRO A 105 -7.86 10.55 -5.41
N LYS A 106 -8.98 10.50 -6.15
CA LYS A 106 -10.01 9.45 -6.07
C LYS A 106 -9.50 8.05 -6.46
N LEU A 107 -8.33 7.93 -7.10
CA LEU A 107 -7.75 6.64 -7.50
C LEU A 107 -7.07 5.92 -6.33
N ALA A 108 -6.30 6.63 -5.50
CA ALA A 108 -6.14 6.25 -4.09
C ALA A 108 -7.56 6.29 -3.46
N LEU A 109 -7.86 5.83 -2.27
CA LEU A 109 -9.24 5.84 -1.70
C LEU A 109 -10.42 5.15 -2.45
N SER A 110 -10.40 4.91 -3.77
CA SER A 110 -11.56 4.36 -4.55
C SER A 110 -12.20 3.08 -4.00
N ASP A 111 -11.40 2.24 -3.36
CA ASP A 111 -11.71 0.93 -2.80
C ASP A 111 -11.87 0.94 -1.28
N ILE A 112 -11.89 2.14 -0.66
CA ILE A 112 -12.02 2.31 0.78
C ILE A 112 -13.15 3.29 1.07
N GLU A 113 -14.08 2.86 1.91
CA GLU A 113 -15.08 3.74 2.48
C GLU A 113 -14.51 4.43 3.72
N LEU A 114 -14.00 5.66 3.53
CA LEU A 114 -13.53 6.46 4.65
C LEU A 114 -14.70 6.87 5.57
N PRO A 115 -14.62 6.59 6.89
CA PRO A 115 -15.57 7.10 7.86
C PRO A 115 -15.65 8.62 7.79
N LEU A 116 -16.84 9.20 8.00
CA LEU A 116 -17.04 10.66 7.94
C LEU A 116 -16.09 11.42 8.87
N VAL A 117 -15.75 10.84 10.03
CA VAL A 117 -14.76 11.36 10.98
C VAL A 117 -13.38 11.54 10.33
N MET A 118 -12.96 10.59 9.48
CA MET A 118 -11.68 10.66 8.76
C MET A 118 -11.70 11.65 7.59
N ARG A 119 -12.88 11.91 7.00
CA ARG A 119 -13.04 12.91 5.92
C ARG A 119 -12.89 14.34 6.42
N ARG A 120 -13.12 14.58 7.71
CA ARG A 120 -12.99 15.90 8.35
C ARG A 120 -11.54 16.28 8.66
N PHE A 121 -10.59 15.35 8.60
CA PHE A 121 -9.19 15.67 8.82
C PHE A 121 -8.67 16.58 7.69
N SER A 122 -8.24 17.78 8.06
CA SER A 122 -7.66 18.82 7.21
C SER A 122 -6.34 18.35 6.58
N PRO A 123 -5.96 18.83 5.37
CA PRO A 123 -4.61 18.68 4.83
C PRO A 123 -3.50 19.18 5.78
N PHE A 124 -3.86 20.04 6.73
CA PHE A 124 -2.96 20.63 7.72
C PHE A 124 -3.05 19.99 9.10
N ASP A 125 -3.92 19.00 9.29
CA ASP A 125 -3.88 18.21 10.52
C ASP A 125 -2.56 17.46 10.52
N LEU A 126 -1.68 17.87 11.43
CA LEU A 126 -0.34 17.32 11.55
C LEU A 126 -0.41 15.80 11.48
N ILE A 127 0.34 15.22 10.53
CA ILE A 127 0.65 13.79 10.53
C ILE A 127 0.93 13.43 11.99
N PRO A 128 0.13 12.55 12.61
CA PRO A 128 0.28 12.29 14.03
C PRO A 128 1.75 11.99 14.30
N GLN A 129 2.35 12.63 15.31
CA GLN A 129 3.79 12.54 15.50
C GLN A 129 4.27 11.09 15.63
N TRP A 130 3.42 10.20 16.13
CA TRP A 130 3.67 8.76 16.17
C TRP A 130 3.76 8.13 14.77
N VAL A 131 2.98 8.57 13.78
CA VAL A 131 3.09 8.09 12.37
C VAL A 131 4.41 8.56 11.77
N ARG A 132 4.82 9.82 11.99
CA ARG A 132 6.14 10.29 11.54
C ARG A 132 7.27 9.49 12.18
N LYS A 133 7.22 9.28 13.49
CA LYS A 133 8.19 8.45 14.21
C LYS A 133 8.18 7.00 13.71
N GLU A 134 7.01 6.41 13.51
CA GLU A 134 6.86 5.02 13.04
C GLU A 134 7.38 4.84 11.61
N VAL A 135 7.13 5.80 10.71
CA VAL A 135 7.68 5.80 9.35
C VAL A 135 9.20 6.01 9.35
N VAL A 136 9.70 6.96 10.13
CA VAL A 136 11.15 7.25 10.23
C VAL A 136 11.91 6.07 10.85
N LEU A 137 11.38 5.47 11.92
CA LEU A 137 11.95 4.26 12.51
C LEU A 137 11.82 3.05 11.58
N GLY A 138 10.74 2.98 10.81
CA GLY A 138 10.51 1.96 9.79
C GLY A 138 11.53 2.02 8.64
N LEU A 139 11.96 3.22 8.23
CA LEU A 139 13.04 3.40 7.24
C LEU A 139 14.34 2.73 7.68
N SER A 140 14.64 2.72 8.98
CA SER A 140 15.84 2.09 9.55
C SER A 140 15.80 0.56 9.52
N SER A 141 14.62 -0.03 9.30
CA SER A 141 14.37 -1.48 9.39
C SER A 141 14.09 -2.17 8.05
N LEU A 142 14.09 -1.43 6.93
CA LEU A 142 13.73 -1.89 5.58
C LEU A 142 14.92 -2.37 4.73
#